data_AF-A0AA90TWT8-F1
#
_entry.id   AF-A0AA90TWT8-F1
#
_cell.length_a   1.000
_cell.length_b   1.000
_cell.length_c   1.000
_cell.angle_alpha   90.00
_cell.angle_beta   90.00
_cell.angle_gamma   90.00
#
_symmetry.space_group_name_H-M   'P 1'
#
loop_
_entity.id
_entity.type
_entity.pdbx_description
1 polymer ?
#
loop_
_entity_poly.entity_id
_entity_poly.type
_entity_poly.pdbx_seq_one_letter_code
_entity_poly.pdbx_strand_id
1 'polypeptide(L)'
;MELTNLCIDYINEAGQTISNEELSYPLRFQKVFEQAVLSADYASDIFLNDLKRSCRHLYEKKMQSRKEQLTTIHTFYKNGMNAEVFNQLNLSILIIQDETVLGKLVNTSFLVEEELSLKQALFDY
;
A
#
# COMPACT_ATOMS: atom_id res chain seq x y z
N MET A 1 -11.85 -7.03 -15.43
CA MET A 1 -10.46 -7.27 -15.88
C MET A 1 -9.70 -5.99 -16.11
N GLU A 2 -10.29 -4.99 -16.79
CA GLU A 2 -9.68 -3.66 -16.99
C GLU A 2 -9.26 -2.98 -15.68
N LEU A 3 -10.12 -3.03 -14.66
CA LEU A 3 -9.82 -2.51 -13.31
C LEU A 3 -8.57 -3.14 -12.69
N THR A 4 -8.35 -4.45 -12.88
CA THR A 4 -7.16 -5.15 -12.36
C THR A 4 -5.88 -4.64 -13.01
N ASN A 5 -5.92 -4.42 -14.33
CA ASN A 5 -4.78 -3.85 -15.05
C ASN A 5 -4.51 -2.42 -14.60
N LEU A 6 -5.54 -1.59 -14.48
CA LEU A 6 -5.40 -0.22 -13.98
C LEU A 6 -4.73 -0.18 -12.61
N CYS A 7 -5.13 -1.08 -11.69
CA CYS A 7 -4.52 -1.16 -10.37
C CYS A 7 -3.06 -1.61 -10.42
N ILE A 8 -2.74 -2.60 -11.27
CA ILE A 8 -1.36 -3.06 -11.47
C ILE A 8 -0.49 -1.93 -12.03
N ASP A 9 -1.00 -1.21 -13.03
CA ASP A 9 -0.26 -0.12 -13.67
C ASP A 9 -0.01 1.02 -12.67
N TYR A 10 -1.01 1.36 -11.86
CA TYR A 10 -0.87 2.32 -10.78
C TYR A 10 0.10 1.87 -9.67
N ILE A 11 0.09 0.59 -9.27
CA ILE A 11 1.10 0.01 -8.35
C ILE A 11 2.51 0.24 -8.88
N ASN A 12 2.72 -0.01 -10.18
CA ASN A 12 4.02 0.12 -10.81
C ASN A 12 4.47 1.59 -10.89
N GLU A 13 3.57 2.51 -11.28
CA GLU A 13 3.85 3.96 -11.34
C GLU A 13 4.20 4.53 -9.95
N ALA A 14 3.44 4.15 -8.92
CA ALA A 14 3.76 4.55 -7.56
C ALA A 14 5.13 4.00 -7.11
N GLY A 15 5.47 2.76 -7.49
CA GLY A 15 6.78 2.17 -7.21
C GLY A 15 7.94 2.99 -7.80
N GLN A 16 7.77 3.56 -9.00
CA GLN A 16 8.75 4.46 -9.60
C GLN A 16 8.91 5.75 -8.78
N THR A 17 7.80 6.31 -8.31
CA THR A 17 7.83 7.52 -7.47
C THR A 17 8.47 7.24 -6.12
N ILE A 18 8.13 6.13 -5.46
CA ILE A 18 8.69 5.72 -4.16
C ILE A 18 10.21 5.49 -4.27
N SER A 19 10.68 4.95 -5.39
CA SER A 19 12.11 4.68 -5.62
C SER A 19 12.90 5.92 -6.03
N ASN A 20 12.25 7.02 -6.42
CA ASN A 20 12.94 8.22 -6.87
C ASN A 20 13.51 9.02 -5.69
N GLU A 21 14.82 8.91 -5.46
CA GLU A 21 15.52 9.59 -4.36
C GLU A 21 15.69 11.10 -4.55
N GLU A 22 15.42 11.64 -5.75
CA GLU A 22 15.37 13.09 -5.98
C GLU A 22 14.13 13.73 -5.34
N LEU A 23 13.10 12.93 -5.06
CA LEU A 23 11.88 13.37 -4.42
C LEU A 23 12.01 13.35 -2.89
N SER A 24 11.34 14.31 -2.25
CA SER A 24 11.28 14.38 -0.79
C SER A 24 10.60 13.15 -0.17
N TYR A 25 11.01 12.79 1.05
CA TYR A 25 10.39 11.70 1.79
C TYR A 25 8.87 11.85 1.96
N PRO A 26 8.30 13.03 2.29
CA PRO A 26 6.85 13.18 2.37
C PRO A 26 6.12 12.82 1.07
N LEU A 27 6.62 13.24 -0.08
CA LEU A 27 6.01 12.95 -1.38
C LEU A 27 6.05 11.45 -1.70
N ARG A 28 7.18 10.81 -1.40
CA ARG A 28 7.37 9.36 -1.58
C ARG A 28 6.51 8.57 -0.59
N PHE A 29 6.40 9.03 0.65
CA PHE A 29 5.56 8.44 1.69
C PHE A 29 4.08 8.49 1.31
N GLN A 30 3.61 9.60 0.73
CA GLN A 30 2.25 9.69 0.21
C GLN A 30 1.95 8.57 -0.80
N LYS A 31 2.91 8.18 -1.64
CA LYS A 31 2.74 7.04 -2.55
C LYS A 31 2.74 5.69 -1.84
N VAL A 32 3.50 5.51 -0.76
CA VAL A 32 3.41 4.31 0.09
C VAL A 32 2.01 4.21 0.70
N PHE A 33 1.51 5.33 1.23
CA PHE A 33 0.16 5.43 1.80
C PHE A 33 -0.93 5.09 0.78
N GLU A 34 -0.90 5.71 -0.40
CA GLU A 34 -1.91 5.47 -1.46
C GLU A 34 -1.94 3.99 -1.87
N GLN A 35 -0.78 3.33 -1.89
CA GLN A 35 -0.66 1.91 -2.22
C GLN A 35 -1.19 0.98 -1.12
N ALA A 36 -1.03 1.33 0.15
CA ALA A 36 -1.60 0.59 1.27
C ALA A 36 -3.13 0.65 1.24
N VAL A 37 -3.69 1.84 1.00
CA VAL A 37 -5.14 2.03 0.81
C VAL A 37 -5.66 1.21 -0.35
N LEU A 38 -5.02 1.28 -1.52
CA LEU A 38 -5.42 0.48 -2.67
C LEU A 38 -5.34 -1.02 -2.37
N SER A 39 -4.32 -1.45 -1.63
CA SER A 39 -4.14 -2.86 -1.29
C SER A 39 -5.26 -3.38 -0.38
N ALA A 40 -5.84 -2.55 0.49
CA ALA A 40 -6.90 -2.97 1.39
C ALA A 40 -8.14 -3.53 0.66
N ASP A 41 -8.58 -2.87 -0.41
CA ASP A 41 -9.72 -3.33 -1.22
C ASP A 41 -9.32 -4.45 -2.20
N TYR A 42 -8.15 -4.32 -2.84
CA TYR A 42 -7.72 -5.21 -3.91
C TYR A 42 -6.95 -6.45 -3.44
N ALA A 43 -6.72 -6.62 -2.15
CA ALA A 43 -6.11 -7.82 -1.57
C ALA A 43 -7.13 -8.74 -0.88
N SER A 44 -8.45 -8.48 -0.99
CA SER A 44 -9.43 -9.38 -0.38
C SER A 44 -9.29 -10.81 -0.92
N ASP A 45 -9.33 -11.78 -0.01
CA ASP A 45 -9.16 -13.20 -0.36
C ASP A 45 -10.21 -13.67 -1.37
N ILE A 46 -11.42 -13.10 -1.31
CA ILE A 46 -12.51 -13.39 -2.25
C ILE A 46 -12.08 -12.97 -3.66
N PHE A 47 -11.67 -11.70 -3.85
CA PHE A 47 -11.23 -11.20 -5.14
C PHE A 47 -10.01 -11.96 -5.69
N LEU A 48 -9.02 -12.26 -4.84
CA LEU A 48 -7.83 -12.99 -5.25
C LEU A 48 -8.14 -14.42 -5.68
N ASN A 49 -9.03 -15.11 -4.97
CA ASN A 49 -9.45 -16.46 -5.33
C ASN A 49 -10.23 -16.48 -6.65
N ASP A 50 -11.14 -15.52 -6.86
CA ASP A 50 -11.88 -15.38 -8.12
C ASP A 50 -10.93 -15.05 -9.27
N LEU A 51 -10.01 -14.11 -9.09
CA LEU A 51 -9.03 -13.74 -10.10
C LEU A 51 -8.14 -14.93 -10.48
N LYS A 52 -7.72 -15.75 -9.50
CA LYS A 52 -6.92 -16.95 -9.72
C LYS A 52 -7.66 -17.99 -10.55
N ARG A 53 -8.97 -18.17 -10.32
CA ARG A 53 -9.82 -19.14 -11.02
C ARG A 53 -10.19 -18.69 -12.42
N SER A 54 -10.61 -17.43 -12.57
CA SER A 54 -11.14 -16.89 -13.81
C SER A 54 -10.06 -16.33 -14.75
N CYS A 55 -8.95 -15.81 -14.20
CA CYS A 55 -7.95 -15.05 -14.95
C CYS A 55 -6.53 -15.24 -14.37
N ARG A 56 -6.03 -16.48 -14.36
CA ARG A 56 -4.75 -16.86 -13.72
C ARG A 56 -3.56 -15.96 -14.10
N HIS A 57 -3.45 -15.56 -15.36
CA HIS A 57 -2.35 -14.68 -15.82
C HIS A 57 -2.37 -13.30 -15.12
N LEU A 58 -3.55 -12.71 -14.88
CA LEU A 58 -3.68 -11.45 -14.15
C LEU A 58 -3.39 -11.64 -12.66
N TYR A 59 -3.78 -12.77 -12.08
CA TYR A 59 -3.41 -13.12 -10.72
C TYR A 59 -1.89 -13.19 -10.56
N GLU A 60 -1.20 -13.91 -11.46
CA GLU A 60 0.27 -14.03 -11.44
C GLU A 60 0.94 -12.65 -11.62
N LYS A 61 0.46 -11.83 -12.57
CA LYS A 61 0.95 -10.46 -12.77
C LYS A 61 0.77 -9.60 -11.52
N LYS A 62 -0.40 -9.65 -10.88
CA LYS A 62 -0.68 -8.91 -9.63
C LYS A 62 0.25 -9.34 -8.49
N MET A 63 0.45 -10.65 -8.31
CA MET A 63 1.33 -11.17 -7.26
C MET A 63 2.78 -10.75 -7.48
N GLN A 64 3.23 -10.71 -8.74
CA GLN A 64 4.56 -10.23 -9.08
C GLN A 64 4.71 -8.73 -8.78
N SER A 65 3.78 -7.88 -9.24
CA SER A 65 3.80 -6.45 -8.94
C SER A 65 3.76 -6.16 -7.43
N ARG A 66 3.00 -6.94 -6.66
CA ARG A 66 2.96 -6.82 -5.20
C ARG A 66 4.30 -7.15 -4.55
N LYS A 67 5.01 -8.18 -5.03
CA LYS A 67 6.34 -8.54 -4.53
C LYS A 67 7.38 -7.46 -4.81
N GLU A 68 7.35 -6.88 -6.01
CA GLU A 68 8.23 -5.77 -6.41
C GLU A 68 7.96 -4.51 -5.59
N GLN A 69 6.67 -4.20 -5.38
CA GLN A 69 6.24 -3.12 -4.51
C GLN A 69 6.75 -3.29 -3.07
N LEU A 70 6.62 -4.46 -2.46
CA LEU A 70 7.09 -4.69 -1.10
C LEU A 70 8.61 -4.49 -0.97
N THR A 71 9.37 -4.92 -1.97
CA THR A 71 10.81 -4.67 -2.05
C THR A 71 11.12 -3.17 -2.09
N THR A 72 10.33 -2.42 -2.87
CA THR A 72 10.45 -0.97 -3.00
C THR A 72 10.15 -0.24 -1.69
N ILE A 73 9.04 -0.58 -1.03
CA ILE A 73 8.62 0.01 0.26
C ILE A 73 9.66 -0.31 1.35
N HIS A 74 10.16 -1.55 1.39
CA HIS A 74 11.20 -1.95 2.33
C HIS A 74 12.47 -1.12 2.15
N THR A 75 12.87 -0.86 0.90
CA THR A 75 14.04 -0.04 0.59
C THR A 75 13.82 1.42 0.98
N PHE A 76 12.63 1.96 0.70
CA PHE A 76 12.23 3.31 1.09
C PHE A 76 12.34 3.54 2.61
N TYR A 77 11.71 2.70 3.42
CA TYR A 77 11.78 2.84 4.87
C TYR A 77 13.19 2.64 5.40
N LYS A 78 13.93 1.66 4.88
CA LYS A 78 15.33 1.43 5.28
C LYS A 78 16.21 2.67 5.00
N ASN A 79 16.06 3.28 3.83
CA ASN A 79 16.82 4.48 3.48
C ASN A 79 16.42 5.67 4.36
N GLY A 80 15.12 5.86 4.62
CA GLY A 80 14.66 6.91 5.52
C GLY A 80 15.08 6.71 6.98
N MET A 81 15.16 5.47 7.46
CA MET A 81 15.74 5.16 8.78
C MET A 81 17.23 5.51 8.84
N ASN A 82 18.01 5.14 7.81
CA ASN A 82 19.44 5.49 7.74
C ASN A 82 19.67 7.00 7.64
N ALA A 83 18.72 7.74 7.06
CA ALA A 83 18.74 9.19 6.95
C ALA A 83 18.11 9.91 8.17
N GLU A 84 17.79 9.17 9.23
CA GLU A 84 17.15 9.69 10.46
C GLU A 84 15.79 10.38 10.24
N VAL A 85 15.14 10.10 9.11
CA VAL A 85 13.78 10.58 8.78
C VAL A 85 12.72 9.72 9.46
N PHE A 86 12.98 8.41 9.59
CA PHE A 86 12.11 7.48 10.30
C PHE A 86 12.81 6.90 11.53
N ASN A 87 12.02 6.57 12.55
CA ASN A 87 12.51 5.84 13.71
C ASN A 87 13.07 4.48 13.33
N GLN A 88 14.13 4.05 14.02
CA GLN A 88 14.71 2.71 13.86
C GLN A 88 13.73 1.67 14.40
N LEU A 89 13.04 0.99 13.48
CA LEU A 89 12.02 -0.01 13.79
C LEU A 89 12.24 -1.26 12.94
N ASN A 90 11.63 -2.37 13.35
CA ASN A 90 11.59 -3.55 12.50
C ASN A 90 10.73 -3.24 11.26
N LEU A 91 11.33 -3.31 10.07
CA LEU A 91 10.70 -2.94 8.80
C LEU A 91 9.43 -3.76 8.51
N SER A 92 9.45 -5.06 8.79
CA SER A 92 8.29 -5.92 8.56
C SER A 92 7.12 -5.54 9.47
N ILE A 93 7.41 -5.16 10.73
CA ILE A 93 6.39 -4.70 11.69
C ILE A 93 5.83 -3.34 11.28
N LEU A 94 6.69 -2.41 10.86
CA LEU A 94 6.26 -1.09 10.39
C LEU A 94 5.32 -1.21 9.19
N ILE A 95 5.71 -2.00 8.18
CA ILE A 95 4.91 -2.19 6.97
C ILE A 95 3.55 -2.83 7.28
N ILE A 96 3.51 -3.90 8.09
CA ILE A 96 2.22 -4.54 8.43
C ILE A 96 1.33 -3.62 9.28
N GLN A 97 1.94 -2.82 10.16
CA GLN A 97 1.21 -1.82 10.95
C GLN A 97 0.56 -0.79 10.02
N ASP A 98 1.32 -0.19 9.12
CA ASP A 98 0.80 0.79 8.16
C ASP A 98 -0.30 0.18 7.29
N GLU A 99 -0.07 -0.99 6.68
CA GLU A 99 -1.07 -1.62 5.82
C GLU A 99 -2.35 -2.01 6.56
N THR A 100 -2.23 -2.48 7.80
CA THR A 100 -3.40 -2.85 8.62
C THR A 100 -4.19 -1.62 9.04
N VAL A 101 -3.51 -0.59 9.55
CA VAL A 101 -4.16 0.64 10.01
C VAL A 101 -4.82 1.34 8.83
N LEU A 102 -4.07 1.57 7.74
CA LEU A 102 -4.59 2.27 6.56
C LEU A 102 -5.75 1.52 5.91
N GLY A 103 -5.73 0.19 5.90
CA GLY A 103 -6.86 -0.61 5.46
C GLY A 103 -8.11 -0.46 6.32
N LYS A 104 -7.96 -0.24 7.63
CA LYS A 104 -9.08 0.08 8.53
C LYS A 104 -9.60 1.50 8.31
N LEU A 105 -8.72 2.47 8.09
CA LEU A 105 -9.13 3.88 7.89
C LEU A 105 -10.01 4.08 6.66
N VAL A 106 -9.91 3.20 5.66
CA VAL A 106 -10.78 3.25 4.46
C VAL A 106 -12.00 2.33 4.55
N ASN A 107 -12.12 1.56 5.63
CA ASN A 107 -13.28 0.70 5.87
C ASN A 107 -14.43 1.51 6.48
N THR A 108 -15.54 1.62 5.75
CA THR A 108 -16.70 2.41 6.20
C THR A 108 -17.32 1.89 7.49
N SER A 109 -17.36 0.57 7.71
CA SER A 109 -17.91 0.01 8.95
C SER A 109 -17.08 0.41 10.17
N PHE A 110 -15.75 0.32 10.06
CA PHE A 110 -14.84 0.76 11.12
C PHE A 110 -15.03 2.25 11.44
N LEU A 111 -15.08 3.11 10.42
CA LEU A 111 -15.29 4.54 10.61
C LEU A 111 -16.61 4.87 11.33
N VAL A 112 -17.69 4.15 11.00
CA VAL A 112 -18.99 4.33 11.66
C VAL A 112 -18.97 3.83 13.11
N GLU A 113 -18.36 2.67 13.37
CA GLU A 113 -18.25 2.10 14.72
C GLU A 113 -17.46 3.00 15.67
N GLU A 114 -16.40 3.65 15.17
CA GLU A 114 -15.54 4.55 15.96
C GLU A 114 -16.01 6.02 15.92
N GLU A 115 -17.16 6.31 15.30
CA GLU A 115 -17.70 7.67 15.14
C GLU A 115 -16.73 8.65 14.44
N LEU A 116 -15.89 8.14 13.54
CA LEU A 116 -14.88 8.90 12.80
C LEU A 116 -15.36 9.26 11.39
N SER A 117 -15.03 10.48 10.95
CA SER A 117 -14.99 10.77 9.52
C SER A 117 -13.68 10.26 8.92
N LEU A 118 -13.67 9.87 7.64
CA LEU A 118 -12.43 9.52 6.92
C LEU A 118 -11.39 10.64 7.08
N LYS A 119 -11.80 11.90 6.95
CA LYS A 119 -10.90 13.04 7.13
C LYS A 119 -10.27 13.04 8.52
N GLN A 120 -11.05 12.86 9.58
CA GLN A 120 -10.54 12.83 10.96
C GLN A 120 -9.55 11.69 11.16
N ALA A 121 -9.92 10.48 10.74
CA ALA A 121 -9.06 9.30 10.81
C ALA A 121 -7.71 9.50 10.10
N LEU A 122 -7.70 10.17 8.95
CA LEU A 122 -6.49 10.49 8.20
C LEU A 122 -5.65 11.60 8.84
N PHE A 123 -6.26 12.52 9.59
CA PHE A 123 -5.53 13.57 10.32
C PHE A 123 -4.88 13.06 11.61
N ASP A 124 -5.48 12.04 12.24
CA ASP A 124 -5.01 11.46 13.50
C ASP A 124 -3.89 10.42 13.30
N TYR A 125 -3.75 9.87 12.09
CA TYR A 125 -2.65 9.00 11.67
C TYR A 125 -1.39 9.81 11.30
#